data_AF-A0A931VRK3-F1
#
_entry.id   AF-A0A931VRK3-F1
#
_cell.length_a   1.000
_cell.length_b   1.000
_cell.length_c   1.000
_cell.angle_alpha   90.00
_cell.angle_beta   90.00
_cell.angle_gamma   90.00
#
_symmetry.space_group_name_H-M   'P 1'
#
loop_
_entity.id
_entity.type
_entity.pdbx_description
1 polymer ?
#
loop_
_entity_poly.entity_id
_entity_poly.type
_entity_poly.pdbx_seq_one_letter_code
_entity_poly.pdbx_strand_id
1 'polypeptide(L)'
;MKANQENIACATSHVEVDWHAINWQKANQNVRRLQARIVKATQEGRWSKVKALQRLLTHSFSGKALAVRRVTENQGRNTPGVDGEIWDTPTKKATAVRNLKQRGYKPLPLKRVYIPKSNGKQRPLGIPTMNDRAMQALYLLSLEPVAETKADLNSYGFRPQRSTADAIEQGFKALSCKRMAEWILEGDIKACFDRISHDWLLANIPTEKTILRKWLKAGFMEQGILHPTDEGTPQGGIISPVLANMTLDGLEERLKAQFHTTLRARSQNKVNFVRYADDFIVTGSSKELLESEVLPLVQSFMKERGLELSLEKTRITHIEDGFDFLGQNVRKYDGVLLIKPSKKSIKSLLGKVREIIKANKTATAGNLILQLT
;
A
#
# COMPACT_ATOMS: atom_id res chain seq x y z
N MET A 1 -19.96 43.29 -37.97
CA MET A 1 -21.16 42.59 -37.48
C MET A 1 -20.72 41.44 -36.59
N LYS A 2 -21.01 41.54 -35.29
CA LYS A 2 -20.83 40.49 -34.27
C LYS A 2 -22.07 39.61 -34.22
N ALA A 3 -21.89 38.31 -33.95
CA ALA A 3 -22.78 37.33 -33.28
C ALA A 3 -22.54 35.94 -33.91
N ASN A 4 -22.41 34.81 -33.20
CA ASN A 4 -22.65 34.49 -31.80
C ASN A 4 -21.74 33.33 -31.37
N GLN A 5 -21.04 33.52 -30.25
CA GLN A 5 -20.53 32.43 -29.42
C GLN A 5 -21.68 31.96 -28.53
N GLU A 6 -22.12 30.71 -28.69
CA GLU A 6 -23.02 30.10 -27.72
C GLU A 6 -22.24 29.31 -26.67
N ASN A 7 -22.34 29.84 -25.45
CA ASN A 7 -21.99 29.22 -24.18
C ASN A 7 -22.69 27.87 -24.01
N ILE A 8 -21.93 26.79 -23.79
CA ILE A 8 -22.48 25.55 -23.23
C ILE A 8 -22.10 25.51 -21.75
N ALA A 9 -23.03 25.94 -20.90
CA ALA A 9 -23.00 25.77 -19.46
C ALA A 9 -24.25 24.99 -18.99
N CYS A 10 -24.00 23.89 -18.28
CA CYS A 10 -24.86 23.15 -17.33
C CYS A 10 -26.09 22.33 -17.78
N ALA A 11 -25.96 21.00 -17.57
CA ALA A 11 -26.94 19.95 -17.17
C ALA A 11 -28.17 19.71 -18.07
N THR A 12 -28.44 18.52 -18.62
CA THR A 12 -28.65 17.20 -17.96
C THR A 12 -28.66 16.04 -18.99
N SER A 13 -28.38 14.83 -18.47
CA SER A 13 -28.84 13.47 -18.91
C SER A 13 -28.66 13.01 -20.38
N HIS A 14 -27.98 11.86 -20.54
CA HIS A 14 -27.76 11.07 -21.76
C HIS A 14 -26.55 11.43 -22.62
N VAL A 15 -25.36 11.53 -22.01
CA VAL A 15 -24.14 11.24 -22.78
C VAL A 15 -23.95 9.73 -22.73
N GLU A 16 -24.16 9.06 -23.86
CA GLU A 16 -23.68 7.70 -24.03
C GLU A 16 -22.16 7.72 -23.87
N VAL A 17 -21.68 7.33 -22.69
CA VAL A 17 -20.28 7.00 -22.47
C VAL A 17 -19.95 5.82 -23.38
N ASP A 18 -19.25 6.08 -24.48
CA ASP A 18 -18.53 5.06 -25.22
C ASP A 18 -17.13 4.92 -24.61
N TRP A 19 -16.79 3.70 -24.19
CA TRP A 19 -15.52 3.37 -23.55
C TRP A 19 -14.31 3.63 -24.45
N HIS A 20 -14.43 3.39 -25.75
CA HIS A 20 -13.33 3.56 -26.70
C HIS A 20 -13.15 5.03 -27.09
N ALA A 21 -14.21 5.83 -27.09
CA ALA A 21 -14.16 7.27 -27.33
C ALA A 21 -13.63 8.09 -26.14
N ILE A 22 -13.37 7.49 -24.97
CA ILE A 22 -12.83 8.23 -23.81
C ILE A 22 -11.42 8.74 -24.14
N ASN A 23 -11.26 10.07 -24.15
CA ASN A 23 -9.94 10.69 -24.20
C ASN A 23 -9.20 10.48 -22.86
N TRP A 24 -8.41 9.41 -22.79
CA TRP A 24 -7.65 9.01 -21.60
C TRP A 24 -6.59 10.03 -21.21
N GLN A 25 -5.98 10.74 -22.17
CA GLN A 25 -4.99 11.76 -21.88
C GLN A 25 -5.63 12.93 -21.12
N LYS A 26 -6.78 13.42 -21.59
CA LYS A 26 -7.55 14.49 -20.93
C LYS A 26 -8.05 14.04 -19.56
N ALA A 27 -8.53 12.79 -19.43
CA ALA A 27 -8.97 12.25 -18.14
C ALA A 27 -7.82 12.21 -17.12
N ASN A 28 -6.65 11.71 -17.52
CA ASN A 28 -5.45 11.69 -16.69
C ASN A 28 -4.98 13.09 -16.29
N GLN A 29 -4.96 14.04 -17.23
CA GLN A 29 -4.58 15.44 -16.95
C GLN A 29 -5.52 16.09 -15.94
N ASN A 30 -6.83 15.91 -16.09
CA ASN A 30 -7.82 16.44 -15.15
C ASN A 30 -7.62 15.90 -13.73
N VAL A 31 -7.43 14.58 -13.60
CA VAL A 31 -7.20 13.95 -12.29
C VAL A 31 -5.88 14.43 -11.70
N ARG A 32 -4.78 14.44 -12.46
CA ARG A 32 -3.48 14.96 -11.99
C ARG A 32 -3.56 16.41 -11.54
N ARG A 33 -4.31 17.26 -12.27
CA ARG A 33 -4.51 18.67 -11.88
C ARG A 33 -5.24 18.79 -10.55
N LEU A 34 -6.26 17.96 -10.30
CA LEU A 34 -6.96 17.92 -9.01
C LEU A 34 -6.05 17.38 -7.90
N GLN A 35 -5.28 16.31 -8.17
CA GLN A 35 -4.32 15.75 -7.23
C GLN A 35 -3.25 16.78 -6.83
N ALA A 36 -2.67 17.53 -7.78
CA ALA A 36 -1.71 18.60 -7.48
C ALA A 36 -2.32 19.71 -6.61
N ARG A 37 -3.59 20.06 -6.83
CA ARG A 37 -4.32 21.02 -5.98
C ARG A 37 -4.55 20.47 -4.57
N ILE A 38 -4.80 19.17 -4.43
CA ILE A 38 -4.91 18.50 -3.14
C ILE A 38 -3.57 18.56 -2.41
N VAL A 39 -2.46 18.22 -3.06
CA VAL A 39 -1.10 18.33 -2.50
C VAL A 39 -0.84 19.74 -1.96
N LYS A 40 -1.08 20.77 -2.78
CA LYS A 40 -0.88 22.16 -2.36
C LYS A 40 -1.74 22.53 -1.15
N ALA A 41 -3.02 22.14 -1.15
CA ALA A 41 -3.92 22.40 -0.03
C ALA A 41 -3.50 21.66 1.26
N THR A 42 -2.95 20.44 1.14
CA THR A 42 -2.42 19.65 2.25
C THR A 42 -1.16 20.28 2.84
N GLN A 43 -0.23 20.75 2.00
CA GLN A 43 0.98 21.46 2.43
C GLN A 43 0.64 22.77 3.15
N GLU A 44 -0.39 23.48 2.69
CA GLU A 44 -0.90 24.72 3.32
C GLU A 44 -1.77 24.46 4.56
N GLY A 45 -2.02 23.19 4.96
CA GLY A 45 -2.88 22.85 6.11
C GLY A 45 -4.37 23.16 5.94
N ARG A 46 -4.84 23.44 4.71
CA ARG A 46 -6.22 23.86 4.42
C ARG A 46 -7.16 22.65 4.27
N TRP A 47 -7.45 21.96 5.38
CA TRP A 47 -8.22 20.71 5.39
C TRP A 47 -9.63 20.80 4.80
N SER A 48 -10.34 21.93 4.96
CA SER A 48 -11.66 22.14 4.33
C SER A 48 -11.56 22.14 2.80
N LYS A 49 -10.48 22.72 2.27
CA LYS A 49 -10.20 22.74 0.82
C LYS A 49 -9.80 21.35 0.32
N VAL A 50 -9.01 20.61 1.10
CA VAL A 50 -8.68 19.20 0.80
C VAL A 50 -9.97 18.37 0.65
N LYS A 51 -10.88 18.44 1.63
CA LYS A 51 -12.18 17.74 1.58
C LYS A 51 -13.01 18.13 0.36
N ALA A 52 -13.06 19.43 0.04
CA ALA A 52 -13.80 19.92 -1.13
C ALA A 52 -13.20 19.39 -2.45
N LEU A 53 -11.87 19.35 -2.57
CA LEU A 53 -11.18 18.84 -3.75
C LEU A 53 -11.29 17.32 -3.89
N GLN A 54 -11.21 16.58 -2.79
CA GLN A 54 -11.46 15.14 -2.77
C GLN A 54 -12.87 14.84 -3.25
N ARG A 55 -13.88 15.55 -2.74
CA ARG A 55 -15.27 15.44 -3.20
C ARG A 55 -15.41 15.80 -4.69
N LEU A 56 -14.75 16.85 -5.15
CA LEU A 56 -14.76 17.21 -6.57
C LEU A 56 -14.16 16.09 -7.44
N LEU A 57 -13.06 15.47 -7.00
CA LEU A 57 -12.41 14.37 -7.72
C LEU A 57 -13.29 13.12 -7.75
N THR A 58 -13.85 12.71 -6.61
CA THR A 58 -14.69 11.49 -6.52
C THR A 58 -16.01 11.63 -7.28
N HIS A 59 -16.51 12.84 -7.48
CA HIS A 59 -17.70 13.09 -8.29
C HIS A 59 -17.39 13.33 -9.78
N SER A 60 -16.12 13.53 -10.16
CA SER A 60 -15.72 13.82 -11.54
C SER A 60 -15.85 12.60 -12.46
N PHE A 61 -16.24 12.83 -13.72
CA PHE A 61 -16.24 11.79 -14.76
C PHE A 61 -14.85 11.18 -14.95
N SER A 62 -13.80 12.01 -15.03
CA SER A 62 -12.43 11.56 -15.22
C SER A 62 -11.95 10.63 -14.09
N GLY A 63 -12.29 10.95 -12.82
CA GLY A 63 -11.97 10.09 -11.68
C GLY A 63 -12.65 8.71 -11.78
N LYS A 64 -13.95 8.69 -12.08
CA LYS A 64 -14.72 7.45 -12.24
C LYS A 64 -14.22 6.59 -13.40
N ALA A 65 -13.93 7.20 -14.54
CA ALA A 65 -13.40 6.52 -15.71
C ALA A 65 -12.04 5.86 -15.41
N LEU A 66 -11.11 6.59 -14.77
CA LEU A 66 -9.81 6.03 -14.38
C LEU A 66 -9.92 4.92 -13.33
N ALA A 67 -10.85 5.04 -12.38
CA ALA A 67 -11.09 4.01 -11.38
C ALA A 67 -11.57 2.69 -12.02
N VAL A 68 -12.55 2.77 -12.93
CA VAL A 68 -13.04 1.59 -13.68
C VAL A 68 -11.93 1.00 -14.56
N ARG A 69 -11.14 1.86 -15.21
CA ARG A 69 -10.01 1.42 -16.03
C ARG A 69 -8.98 0.62 -15.21
N ARG A 70 -8.60 1.14 -14.05
CA ARG A 70 -7.66 0.48 -13.13
C ARG A 70 -8.13 -0.92 -12.71
N VAL A 71 -9.43 -1.10 -12.51
CA VAL A 71 -10.02 -2.38 -12.07
C VAL A 71 -10.22 -3.37 -13.22
N THR A 72 -10.26 -2.90 -14.46
CA THR A 72 -10.53 -3.74 -15.64
C THR A 72 -9.28 -4.09 -16.45
N GLU A 73 -8.18 -3.38 -16.21
CA GLU A 73 -6.88 -3.61 -16.85
C GLU A 73 -5.86 -4.32 -15.93
N ASN A 74 -6.21 -4.58 -14.67
CA ASN A 74 -5.33 -5.29 -13.73
C ASN A 74 -5.35 -6.82 -13.95
N GLN A 75 -4.37 -7.51 -13.38
CA GLN A 75 -4.28 -8.99 -13.45
C GLN A 75 -5.52 -9.68 -12.83
N GLY A 76 -6.15 -9.05 -11.83
CA GLY A 76 -7.35 -9.55 -11.15
C GLY A 76 -8.68 -9.23 -11.85
N ARG A 77 -8.67 -8.73 -13.10
CA ARG A 77 -9.87 -8.30 -13.82
C ARG A 77 -10.92 -9.40 -14.01
N ASN A 78 -10.48 -10.65 -14.05
CA ASN A 78 -11.32 -11.83 -14.28
C ASN A 78 -11.73 -12.53 -12.97
N THR A 79 -11.36 -11.99 -11.81
CA THR A 79 -11.69 -12.60 -10.52
C THR A 79 -12.93 -11.91 -9.95
N PRO A 80 -14.12 -12.54 -9.95
CA PRO A 80 -15.33 -11.91 -9.43
C PRO A 80 -15.35 -11.88 -7.90
N GLY A 81 -16.19 -11.00 -7.34
CA GLY A 81 -16.50 -10.97 -5.91
C GLY A 81 -17.54 -12.03 -5.52
N VAL A 82 -18.29 -11.75 -4.46
CA VAL A 82 -19.41 -12.60 -4.01
C VAL A 82 -20.60 -12.60 -4.98
N ASP A 83 -20.71 -11.55 -5.80
CA ASP A 83 -21.76 -11.32 -6.81
C ASP A 83 -21.54 -12.11 -8.11
N GLY A 84 -20.34 -12.65 -8.34
CA GLY A 84 -20.04 -13.38 -9.57
C GLY A 84 -19.82 -12.48 -10.80
N GLU A 85 -19.93 -11.16 -10.66
CA GLU A 85 -19.88 -10.23 -11.79
C GLU A 85 -18.45 -9.85 -12.22
N ILE A 86 -18.25 -9.71 -13.54
CA ILE A 86 -17.04 -9.16 -14.17
C ILE A 86 -17.40 -8.10 -15.21
N TRP A 87 -16.48 -7.16 -15.46
CA TRP A 87 -16.63 -6.09 -16.46
C TRP A 87 -15.70 -6.33 -17.65
N ASP A 88 -16.02 -7.35 -18.42
CA ASP A 88 -15.30 -7.81 -19.60
C ASP A 88 -15.60 -6.97 -20.85
N THR A 89 -16.85 -6.53 -21.04
CA THR A 89 -17.26 -5.77 -22.23
C THR A 89 -17.16 -4.25 -22.06
N PRO A 90 -16.90 -3.49 -23.14
CA PRO A 90 -16.91 -2.02 -23.13
C PRO A 90 -18.23 -1.43 -22.61
N THR A 91 -19.38 -2.05 -22.93
CA THR A 91 -20.71 -1.63 -22.48
C THR A 91 -20.86 -1.77 -20.96
N LYS A 92 -20.42 -2.88 -20.36
CA LYS A 92 -20.41 -3.05 -18.90
C LYS A 92 -19.51 -2.02 -18.22
N LYS A 93 -18.34 -1.73 -18.80
CA LYS A 93 -17.40 -0.72 -18.28
C LYS A 93 -18.01 0.69 -18.32
N ALA A 94 -18.63 1.07 -19.44
CA ALA A 94 -19.31 2.35 -19.58
C ALA A 94 -20.46 2.51 -18.58
N THR A 95 -21.28 1.46 -18.42
CA THR A 95 -22.36 1.41 -17.42
C THR A 95 -21.81 1.53 -16.00
N ALA A 96 -20.70 0.84 -15.69
CA ALA A 96 -20.03 0.95 -14.40
C ALA A 96 -19.58 2.39 -14.10
N VAL A 97 -19.00 3.11 -15.07
CA VAL A 97 -18.61 4.54 -14.89
C VAL A 97 -19.81 5.42 -14.53
N ARG A 98 -20.97 5.18 -15.17
CA ARG A 98 -22.20 5.95 -14.90
C ARG A 98 -22.81 5.60 -13.53
N ASN A 99 -22.75 4.32 -13.16
CA ASN A 99 -23.36 3.80 -11.94
C ASN A 99 -22.47 3.97 -10.70
N LEU A 100 -21.19 4.32 -10.86
CA LEU A 100 -20.27 4.62 -9.76
C LEU A 100 -20.69 5.92 -9.05
N LYS A 101 -21.62 5.78 -8.09
CA LYS A 101 -22.24 6.87 -7.33
C LYS A 101 -22.11 6.61 -5.83
N GLN A 102 -21.80 7.65 -5.07
CA GLN A 102 -21.64 7.60 -3.62
C GLN A 102 -22.99 7.48 -2.90
N ARG A 103 -24.01 8.19 -3.41
CA ARG A 103 -25.36 8.17 -2.84
C ARG A 103 -26.00 6.80 -3.10
N GLY A 104 -26.47 6.16 -2.04
CA GLY A 104 -27.07 4.82 -2.12
C GLY A 104 -26.05 3.67 -2.15
N TYR A 105 -24.75 3.96 -2.15
CA TYR A 105 -23.71 2.93 -2.14
C TYR A 105 -23.76 2.08 -0.87
N LYS A 106 -23.85 0.75 -1.06
CA LYS A 106 -23.75 -0.27 -0.02
C LYS A 106 -22.71 -1.29 -0.49
N PRO A 107 -21.58 -1.45 0.22
CA PRO A 107 -20.62 -2.48 -0.14
C PRO A 107 -21.19 -3.86 0.12
N LEU A 108 -20.75 -4.83 -0.69
CA LEU A 108 -21.05 -6.23 -0.46
C LEU A 108 -19.93 -6.87 0.36
N PRO A 109 -20.21 -7.98 1.08
CA PRO A 109 -19.18 -8.69 1.83
C PRO A 109 -18.09 -9.22 0.90
N LEU A 110 -16.86 -9.28 1.39
CA LEU A 110 -15.73 -9.76 0.60
C LEU A 110 -15.75 -11.27 0.42
N LYS A 111 -15.37 -11.77 -0.75
CA LYS A 111 -15.22 -13.22 -0.97
C LYS A 111 -13.91 -13.71 -0.35
N ARG A 112 -13.98 -14.63 0.62
CA ARG A 112 -12.79 -15.21 1.27
C ARG A 112 -12.14 -16.26 0.38
N VAL A 113 -10.83 -16.13 0.15
CA VAL A 113 -9.99 -17.07 -0.60
C VAL A 113 -8.68 -17.29 0.14
N TYR A 114 -8.16 -18.52 0.15
CA TYR A 114 -6.91 -18.85 0.84
C TYR A 114 -5.75 -19.01 -0.15
N ILE A 115 -4.65 -18.31 0.13
CA ILE A 115 -3.40 -18.41 -0.62
C ILE A 115 -2.35 -19.13 0.23
N PRO A 116 -1.67 -20.17 -0.27
CA PRO A 116 -0.63 -20.85 0.48
C PRO A 116 0.56 -19.91 0.74
N LYS A 117 1.05 -19.85 1.98
CA LYS A 117 2.32 -19.20 2.32
C LYS A 117 3.46 -20.21 2.18
N SER A 118 4.68 -19.69 2.01
CA SER A 118 5.91 -20.50 1.97
C SER A 118 6.18 -21.29 3.25
N ASN A 119 5.51 -20.97 4.36
CA ASN A 119 5.65 -21.66 5.65
C ASN A 119 4.55 -22.71 5.90
N GLY A 120 3.76 -23.06 4.87
CA GLY A 120 2.68 -24.05 4.96
C GLY A 120 1.36 -23.54 5.54
N LYS A 121 1.36 -22.36 6.19
CA LYS A 121 0.11 -21.71 6.64
C LYS A 121 -0.62 -21.08 5.45
N GLN A 122 -1.92 -20.85 5.57
CA GLN A 122 -2.69 -20.13 4.55
C GLN A 122 -2.81 -18.63 4.91
N ARG A 123 -2.80 -17.76 3.89
CA ARG A 123 -3.13 -16.34 4.01
C ARG A 123 -4.56 -16.14 3.50
N PRO A 124 -5.48 -15.66 4.35
CA PRO A 124 -6.78 -15.30 3.85
C PRO A 124 -6.70 -14.02 3.02
N LEU A 125 -7.40 -14.00 1.89
CA LEU A 125 -7.61 -12.85 1.04
C LEU A 125 -9.11 -12.59 0.93
N GLY A 126 -9.52 -11.34 1.09
CA GLY A 126 -10.86 -10.86 0.80
C GLY A 126 -10.89 -10.20 -0.57
N ILE A 127 -11.63 -10.78 -1.52
CA ILE A 127 -11.80 -10.25 -2.86
C ILE A 127 -13.10 -9.43 -2.89
N PRO A 128 -13.04 -8.08 -3.05
CA PRO A 128 -14.24 -7.27 -3.16
C PRO A 128 -14.92 -7.44 -4.54
N THR A 129 -16.17 -7.02 -4.64
CA THR A 129 -16.88 -6.93 -5.91
C THR A 129 -16.22 -5.95 -6.87
N MET A 130 -16.57 -6.00 -8.16
CA MET A 130 -16.02 -5.07 -9.15
C MET A 130 -16.41 -3.62 -8.82
N ASN A 131 -17.67 -3.41 -8.39
CA ASN A 131 -18.15 -2.11 -7.95
C ASN A 131 -17.39 -1.60 -6.73
N ASP A 132 -17.16 -2.46 -5.73
CA ASP A 132 -16.42 -2.08 -4.52
C ASP A 132 -14.95 -1.77 -4.82
N ARG A 133 -14.31 -2.56 -5.70
CA ARG A 133 -12.96 -2.27 -6.20
C ARG A 133 -12.91 -0.93 -6.92
N ALA A 134 -13.89 -0.61 -7.76
CA ALA A 134 -13.94 0.67 -8.47
C ALA A 134 -14.15 1.84 -7.50
N MET A 135 -15.01 1.68 -6.49
CA MET A 135 -15.19 2.69 -5.45
C MET A 135 -13.90 2.88 -4.64
N GLN A 136 -13.23 1.81 -4.24
CA GLN A 136 -11.93 1.89 -3.55
C GLN A 136 -10.87 2.57 -4.42
N ALA A 137 -10.78 2.22 -5.71
CA ALA A 137 -9.86 2.86 -6.66
C ALA A 137 -10.15 4.36 -6.83
N LEU A 138 -11.43 4.76 -6.85
CA LEU A 138 -11.84 6.16 -6.94
C LEU A 138 -11.41 6.97 -5.71
N TYR A 139 -11.64 6.45 -4.51
CA TYR A 139 -11.20 7.11 -3.28
C TYR A 139 -9.69 7.07 -3.12
N LEU A 140 -9.02 6.02 -3.59
CA LEU A 140 -7.56 5.93 -3.64
C LEU A 140 -6.97 7.11 -4.44
N LEU A 141 -7.51 7.44 -5.62
CA LEU A 141 -7.06 8.60 -6.40
C LEU A 141 -7.13 9.93 -5.62
N SER A 142 -8.10 10.04 -4.70
CA SER A 142 -8.29 11.23 -3.85
C SER A 142 -7.42 11.23 -2.58
N LEU A 143 -7.04 10.03 -2.10
CA LEU A 143 -6.30 9.84 -0.85
C LEU A 143 -4.79 9.79 -1.08
N GLU A 144 -4.33 9.16 -2.17
CA GLU A 144 -2.91 9.07 -2.56
C GLU A 144 -2.17 10.42 -2.45
N PRO A 145 -2.69 11.56 -2.95
CA PRO A 145 -1.96 12.83 -2.86
C PRO A 145 -1.76 13.31 -1.42
N VAL A 146 -2.72 13.01 -0.53
CA VAL A 146 -2.62 13.37 0.90
C VAL A 146 -1.64 12.44 1.60
N ALA A 147 -1.76 11.13 1.34
CA ALA A 147 -0.87 10.11 1.87
C ALA A 147 0.59 10.44 1.48
N GLU A 148 0.89 10.70 0.22
CA GLU A 148 2.25 10.99 -0.21
C GLU A 148 2.84 12.28 0.35
N THR A 149 2.00 13.29 0.63
CA THR A 149 2.45 14.54 1.23
C THR A 149 2.80 14.37 2.72
N LYS A 150 2.15 13.43 3.40
CA LYS A 150 2.29 13.20 4.85
C LYS A 150 3.13 11.96 5.19
N ALA A 151 3.43 11.13 4.21
CA ALA A 151 4.16 9.89 4.42
C ALA A 151 5.60 10.12 4.86
N ASP A 152 6.12 9.18 5.63
CA ASP A 152 7.51 9.16 6.07
C ASP A 152 8.46 9.12 4.85
N LEU A 153 9.59 9.83 4.95
CA LEU A 153 10.55 9.92 3.85
C LEU A 153 11.20 8.58 3.57
N ASN A 154 11.43 7.77 4.60
CA ASN A 154 12.07 6.46 4.51
C ASN A 154 11.05 5.30 4.54
N SER A 155 9.80 5.56 4.14
CA SER A 155 8.79 4.54 3.85
C SER A 155 8.73 4.26 2.34
N TYR A 156 8.82 3.00 1.92
CA TYR A 156 8.95 2.63 0.50
C TYR A 156 7.82 1.74 -0.02
N GLY A 157 7.24 0.89 0.84
CA GLY A 157 6.27 -0.11 0.42
C GLY A 157 4.98 0.50 -0.12
N PHE A 158 4.45 -0.04 -1.22
CA PHE A 158 3.16 0.34 -1.83
C PHE A 158 3.01 1.81 -2.23
N ARG A 159 4.12 2.53 -2.42
CA ARG A 159 4.12 3.93 -2.85
C ARG A 159 4.49 4.03 -4.34
N PRO A 160 3.91 4.98 -5.08
CA PRO A 160 4.25 5.17 -6.48
C PRO A 160 5.72 5.58 -6.62
N GLN A 161 6.40 5.04 -7.63
CA GLN A 161 7.80 5.37 -7.95
C GLN A 161 8.81 5.04 -6.84
N ARG A 162 8.47 4.13 -5.93
CA ARG A 162 9.38 3.58 -4.92
C ARG A 162 9.43 2.07 -5.04
N SER A 163 10.62 1.52 -4.88
CA SER A 163 10.92 0.10 -5.06
C SER A 163 11.57 -0.50 -3.82
N THR A 164 11.67 -1.83 -3.79
CA THR A 164 12.46 -2.54 -2.76
C THR A 164 13.94 -2.17 -2.84
N ALA A 165 14.45 -1.84 -4.03
CA ALA A 165 15.85 -1.45 -4.21
C ALA A 165 16.16 -0.13 -3.51
N ASP A 166 15.25 0.84 -3.54
CA ASP A 166 15.42 2.14 -2.87
C ASP A 166 15.51 1.97 -1.34
N ALA A 167 14.71 1.05 -0.77
CA ALA A 167 14.78 0.72 0.65
C ALA A 167 16.12 0.09 1.03
N ILE A 168 16.65 -0.80 0.19
CA ILE A 168 17.96 -1.43 0.37
C ILE A 168 19.09 -0.41 0.23
N GLU A 169 18.99 0.52 -0.74
CA GLU A 169 19.96 1.60 -0.92
C GLU A 169 20.00 2.53 0.31
N GLN A 170 18.83 2.83 0.88
CA GLN A 170 18.77 3.61 2.11
C GLN A 170 19.38 2.86 3.30
N GLY A 171 19.13 1.55 3.40
CA GLY A 171 19.82 0.67 4.36
C GLY A 171 21.34 0.69 4.18
N PHE A 172 21.82 0.65 2.93
CA PHE A 172 23.24 0.76 2.62
C PHE A 172 23.83 2.09 3.11
N LYS A 173 23.17 3.22 2.81
CA LYS A 173 23.60 4.56 3.28
C LYS A 173 23.66 4.65 4.81
N ALA A 174 22.74 3.99 5.50
CA ALA A 174 22.67 4.00 6.96
C ALA A 174 23.74 3.11 7.64
N LEU A 175 24.34 2.15 6.92
CA LEU A 175 25.19 1.09 7.50
C LEU A 175 26.60 1.00 6.89
N SER A 176 26.89 1.70 5.78
CA SER A 176 28.09 1.47 4.96
C SER A 176 29.42 1.80 5.63
N CYS A 177 29.50 2.86 6.43
CA CYS A 177 30.78 3.37 6.95
C CYS A 177 31.09 2.88 8.38
N LYS A 178 32.38 2.86 8.78
CA LYS A 178 32.81 2.50 10.16
C LYS A 178 32.24 3.40 11.26
N ARG A 179 31.87 4.65 10.93
CA ARG A 179 31.24 5.58 11.89
C ARG A 179 29.71 5.42 11.98
N MET A 180 29.12 4.52 11.21
CA MET A 180 27.66 4.33 11.17
C MET A 180 27.18 3.42 12.30
N ALA A 181 25.87 3.15 12.31
CA ALA A 181 25.25 2.26 13.29
C ALA A 181 25.72 0.82 13.08
N GLU A 182 25.86 0.10 14.18
CA GLU A 182 26.33 -1.30 14.19
C GLU A 182 25.21 -2.27 14.61
N TRP A 183 24.19 -1.75 15.28
CA TRP A 183 23.05 -2.51 15.76
C TRP A 183 21.79 -2.19 14.96
N ILE A 184 21.02 -3.22 14.66
CA ILE A 184 19.80 -3.15 13.86
C ILE A 184 18.67 -3.82 14.63
N LEU A 185 17.57 -3.11 14.82
CA LEU A 185 16.29 -3.66 15.24
C LEU A 185 15.51 -4.04 13.99
N GLU A 186 15.36 -5.34 13.76
CA GLU A 186 14.47 -5.91 12.76
C GLU A 186 13.06 -5.95 13.35
N GLY A 187 12.13 -5.23 12.73
CA GLY A 187 10.73 -5.15 13.17
C GLY A 187 9.77 -5.71 12.14
N ASP A 188 8.84 -6.54 12.60
CA ASP A 188 7.73 -7.09 11.81
C ASP A 188 6.42 -6.92 12.61
N ILE A 189 5.36 -6.48 11.93
CA ILE A 189 4.07 -6.20 12.55
C ILE A 189 3.17 -7.44 12.46
N LYS A 190 2.67 -7.88 13.62
CA LYS A 190 1.79 -9.06 13.69
C LYS A 190 0.45 -8.76 13.04
N ALA A 191 0.20 -9.43 11.92
CA ALA A 191 -1.07 -9.37 11.17
C ALA A 191 -1.51 -7.92 10.89
N CYS A 192 -0.60 -7.11 10.33
CA CYS A 192 -0.81 -5.67 10.13
C CYS A 192 -2.15 -5.32 9.50
N PHE A 193 -2.60 -6.02 8.46
CA PHE A 193 -3.89 -5.69 7.83
C PHE A 193 -5.10 -6.12 8.66
N ASP A 194 -4.98 -7.16 9.49
CA ASP A 194 -6.13 -7.78 10.17
C ASP A 194 -6.44 -7.14 11.54
N ARG A 195 -5.51 -6.34 12.11
CA ARG A 195 -5.60 -5.83 13.49
C ARG A 195 -5.72 -4.31 13.64
N ILE A 196 -5.65 -3.55 12.54
CA ILE A 196 -5.74 -2.09 12.64
C ILE A 196 -7.08 -1.69 13.26
N SER A 197 -7.04 -0.82 14.27
CA SER A 197 -8.24 -0.27 14.90
C SER A 197 -9.09 0.54 13.92
N HIS A 198 -10.37 0.19 13.80
CA HIS A 198 -11.32 0.93 12.96
C HIS A 198 -11.53 2.36 13.45
N ASP A 199 -11.55 2.56 14.77
CA ASP A 199 -11.74 3.88 15.36
C ASP A 199 -10.56 4.81 15.05
N TRP A 200 -9.34 4.27 15.11
CA TRP A 200 -8.15 5.01 14.73
C TRP A 200 -8.20 5.41 13.25
N LEU A 201 -8.57 4.50 12.35
CA LEU A 201 -8.71 4.78 10.92
C LEU A 201 -9.76 5.88 10.65
N LEU A 202 -10.93 5.79 11.29
CA LEU A 202 -12.02 6.74 11.13
C LEU A 202 -11.71 8.12 11.73
N ALA A 203 -10.85 8.18 12.74
CA ALA A 203 -10.40 9.42 13.35
C ALA A 203 -9.32 10.12 12.50
N ASN A 204 -8.32 9.38 12.02
CA ASN A 204 -7.08 9.96 11.48
C ASN A 204 -7.03 10.03 9.95
N ILE A 205 -7.80 9.22 9.23
CA ILE A 205 -7.73 9.20 7.76
C ILE A 205 -8.59 10.32 7.15
N PRO A 206 -8.00 11.22 6.34
CA PRO A 206 -8.69 12.35 5.73
C PRO A 206 -9.47 11.89 4.48
N THR A 207 -10.53 11.12 4.71
CA THR A 207 -11.47 10.65 3.69
C THR A 207 -12.91 10.78 4.17
N GLU A 208 -13.86 10.42 3.33
CA GLU A 208 -15.27 10.40 3.69
C GLU A 208 -15.56 9.26 4.68
N LYS A 209 -15.76 9.63 5.96
CA LYS A 209 -15.91 8.68 7.08
C LYS A 209 -17.06 7.69 6.91
N THR A 210 -18.14 8.11 6.26
CA THR A 210 -19.32 7.26 5.99
C THR A 210 -18.98 6.08 5.10
N ILE A 211 -18.19 6.31 4.04
CA ILE A 211 -17.80 5.27 3.09
C ILE A 211 -16.70 4.39 3.66
N LEU A 212 -15.72 4.98 4.33
CA LEU A 212 -14.68 4.20 5.02
C LEU A 212 -15.31 3.25 6.04
N ARG A 213 -16.24 3.74 6.87
CA ARG A 213 -16.96 2.91 7.86
C ARG A 213 -17.73 1.76 7.19
N LYS A 214 -18.37 2.01 6.05
CA LYS A 214 -19.09 0.96 5.30
C LYS A 214 -18.14 -0.14 4.83
N TRP A 215 -16.95 0.20 4.33
CA TRP A 215 -15.97 -0.80 3.92
C TRP A 215 -15.41 -1.62 5.08
N LEU A 216 -15.09 -0.96 6.20
CA LEU A 216 -14.56 -1.63 7.38
C LEU A 216 -15.58 -2.60 7.99
N LYS A 217 -16.88 -2.27 7.93
CA LYS A 217 -17.98 -3.11 8.44
C LYS A 217 -18.61 -4.04 7.40
N ALA A 218 -18.07 -4.14 6.18
CA ALA A 218 -18.68 -4.94 5.12
C ALA A 218 -18.66 -6.45 5.41
N GLY A 219 -17.74 -6.91 6.27
CA GLY A 219 -17.59 -8.34 6.59
C GLY A 219 -16.98 -9.14 5.44
N PHE A 220 -16.89 -10.45 5.63
CA PHE A 220 -16.49 -11.38 4.58
C PHE A 220 -17.43 -12.59 4.53
N MET A 221 -17.58 -13.15 3.33
CA MET A 221 -18.35 -14.35 3.05
C MET A 221 -17.39 -15.53 2.92
N GLU A 222 -17.61 -16.55 3.74
CA GLU A 222 -16.85 -17.80 3.73
C GLU A 222 -17.82 -18.98 3.69
N GLN A 223 -17.70 -19.84 2.68
CA GLN A 223 -18.58 -21.00 2.49
C GLN A 223 -20.10 -20.68 2.55
N GLY A 224 -20.49 -19.48 2.13
CA GLY A 224 -21.89 -19.02 2.15
C GLY A 224 -22.36 -18.43 3.48
N ILE A 225 -21.48 -18.35 4.49
CA ILE A 225 -21.76 -17.74 5.80
C ILE A 225 -21.12 -16.36 5.85
N LEU A 226 -21.91 -15.37 6.28
CA LEU A 226 -21.44 -14.00 6.49
C LEU A 226 -20.78 -13.89 7.87
N HIS A 227 -19.51 -13.49 7.88
CA HIS A 227 -18.76 -13.19 9.08
C HIS A 227 -18.54 -11.68 9.21
N PRO A 228 -18.85 -11.08 10.37
CA PRO A 228 -18.52 -9.68 10.63
C PRO A 228 -17.01 -9.47 10.68
N THR A 229 -16.57 -8.23 10.48
CA THR A 229 -15.16 -7.83 10.62
C THR A 229 -15.12 -6.74 11.68
N ASP A 230 -14.60 -7.10 12.85
CA ASP A 230 -14.55 -6.20 14.01
C ASP A 230 -13.25 -5.37 14.03
N GLU A 231 -12.18 -5.88 13.41
CA GLU A 231 -10.86 -5.23 13.33
C GLU A 231 -10.22 -5.41 11.95
N GLY A 232 -9.28 -4.53 11.63
CA GLY A 232 -8.49 -4.62 10.40
C GLY A 232 -9.13 -4.00 9.16
N THR A 233 -8.33 -3.95 8.10
CA THR A 233 -8.74 -3.57 6.75
C THR A 233 -8.73 -4.81 5.88
N PRO A 234 -9.70 -4.99 4.96
CA PRO A 234 -9.76 -6.21 4.17
C PRO A 234 -8.51 -6.39 3.31
N GLN A 235 -7.82 -7.52 3.52
CA GLN A 235 -6.64 -7.88 2.74
C GLN A 235 -7.07 -8.23 1.31
N GLY A 236 -6.76 -7.37 0.34
CA GLY A 236 -7.22 -7.50 -1.06
C GLY A 236 -8.02 -6.30 -1.57
N GLY A 237 -8.38 -5.36 -0.69
CA GLY A 237 -8.88 -4.05 -1.08
C GLY A 237 -7.80 -3.21 -1.75
N ILE A 238 -8.16 -2.47 -2.81
CA ILE A 238 -7.24 -1.61 -3.57
C ILE A 238 -6.72 -0.45 -2.71
N ILE A 239 -7.55 0.03 -1.78
CA ILE A 239 -7.21 1.15 -0.89
C ILE A 239 -6.43 0.72 0.35
N SER A 240 -6.53 -0.55 0.74
CA SER A 240 -5.98 -1.08 2.01
C SER A 240 -4.48 -0.80 2.18
N PRO A 241 -3.60 -0.93 1.15
CA PRO A 241 -2.19 -0.61 1.30
C PRO A 241 -1.91 0.85 1.69
N VAL A 242 -2.69 1.81 1.15
CA VAL A 242 -2.54 3.23 1.52
C VAL A 242 -3.06 3.48 2.92
N LEU A 243 -4.16 2.83 3.34
CA LEU A 243 -4.63 2.93 4.72
C LEU A 243 -3.56 2.42 5.70
N ALA A 244 -2.95 1.26 5.42
CA ALA A 244 -1.88 0.69 6.23
C ALA A 244 -0.65 1.62 6.27
N ASN A 245 -0.25 2.19 5.14
CA ASN A 245 0.87 3.14 5.13
C ASN A 245 0.58 4.37 5.99
N MET A 246 -0.58 5.01 5.80
CA MET A 246 -0.96 6.18 6.61
C MET A 246 -1.09 5.84 8.10
N THR A 247 -1.41 4.59 8.46
CA THR A 247 -1.39 4.17 9.87
C THR A 247 0.01 4.10 10.44
N LEU A 248 0.98 3.65 9.64
CA LEU A 248 2.36 3.44 10.08
C LEU A 248 3.25 4.67 9.92
N ASP A 249 2.81 5.66 9.13
CA ASP A 249 3.49 6.94 8.97
C ASP A 249 3.45 7.76 10.26
N GLY A 250 4.51 8.55 10.49
CA GLY A 250 4.75 9.31 11.72
C GLY A 250 5.67 8.59 12.71
N LEU A 251 6.02 7.33 12.48
CA LEU A 251 7.02 6.65 13.30
C LEU A 251 8.40 7.26 13.09
N GLU A 252 8.74 7.59 11.84
CA GLU A 252 10.01 8.26 11.52
C GLU A 252 10.11 9.63 12.23
N GLU A 253 9.01 10.39 12.25
CA GLU A 253 8.94 11.68 12.92
C GLU A 253 9.13 11.55 14.44
N ARG A 254 8.49 10.58 15.08
CA ARG A 254 8.69 10.32 16.53
C ARG A 254 10.13 9.92 16.86
N LEU A 255 10.73 9.05 16.06
CA LEU A 255 12.13 8.66 16.24
C LEU A 255 13.08 9.87 16.08
N LYS A 256 12.85 10.73 15.08
CA LYS A 256 13.63 11.96 14.91
C LYS A 256 13.44 12.92 16.08
N ALA A 257 12.22 13.09 16.57
CA ALA A 257 11.93 13.99 17.68
C ALA A 257 12.68 13.60 18.97
N GLN A 258 12.81 12.29 19.25
CA GLN A 258 13.52 11.81 20.43
C GLN A 258 15.04 11.76 20.23
N PHE A 259 15.51 11.21 19.11
CA PHE A 259 16.93 10.88 18.95
C PHE A 259 17.74 11.90 18.14
N HIS A 260 17.09 12.79 17.39
CA HIS A 260 17.73 13.79 16.53
C HIS A 260 17.48 15.24 17.00
N THR A 261 17.37 15.45 18.32
CA THR A 261 17.17 16.78 18.92
C THR A 261 18.28 17.77 18.55
N THR A 262 19.51 17.28 18.37
CA THR A 262 20.67 18.05 17.91
C THR A 262 21.47 17.26 16.88
N LEU A 263 22.32 17.93 16.08
CA LEU A 263 23.26 17.27 15.17
C LEU A 263 24.19 16.30 15.91
N ARG A 264 24.57 16.63 17.15
CA ARG A 264 25.37 15.77 18.02
C ARG A 264 24.58 14.52 18.44
N ALA A 265 23.36 14.68 18.93
CA ALA A 265 22.50 13.56 19.30
C ALA A 265 22.25 12.62 18.12
N ARG A 266 21.99 13.17 16.93
CA ARG A 266 21.86 12.39 15.70
C ARG A 266 23.10 11.56 15.38
N SER A 267 24.28 12.16 15.51
CA SER A 267 25.55 11.48 15.25
C SER A 267 25.90 10.45 16.32
N GLN A 268 25.46 10.65 17.56
CA GLN A 268 25.67 9.74 18.69
C GLN A 268 24.73 8.54 18.63
N ASN A 269 23.42 8.77 18.51
CA ASN A 269 22.40 7.74 18.55
C ASN A 269 22.35 6.91 17.27
N LYS A 270 22.66 7.55 16.12
CA LYS A 270 22.68 6.93 14.79
C LYS A 270 21.37 6.20 14.45
N VAL A 271 20.24 6.76 14.87
CA VAL A 271 18.91 6.19 14.68
C VAL A 271 18.38 6.51 13.30
N ASN A 272 18.39 5.52 12.41
CA ASN A 272 17.78 5.64 11.09
C ASN A 272 16.63 4.65 10.98
N PHE A 273 15.60 5.03 10.25
CA PHE A 273 14.42 4.21 10.03
C PHE A 273 14.30 3.91 8.54
N VAL A 274 14.02 2.65 8.20
CA VAL A 274 13.69 2.23 6.84
C VAL A 274 12.52 1.26 6.91
N ARG A 275 11.43 1.58 6.22
CA ARG A 275 10.20 0.77 6.22
C ARG A 275 9.79 0.36 4.82
N TYR A 276 9.40 -0.89 4.66
CA TYR A 276 8.74 -1.40 3.48
C TYR A 276 7.46 -2.14 3.90
N ALA A 277 6.32 -1.47 3.77
CA ALA A 277 5.04 -1.97 4.25
C ALA A 277 5.05 -2.26 5.77
N ASP A 278 4.89 -3.53 6.15
CA ASP A 278 4.90 -4.06 7.52
C ASP A 278 6.30 -4.42 8.03
N ASP A 279 7.26 -4.67 7.13
CA ASP A 279 8.66 -4.93 7.47
C ASP A 279 9.42 -3.62 7.62
N PHE A 280 10.15 -3.44 8.71
CA PHE A 280 11.00 -2.26 8.90
C PHE A 280 12.28 -2.60 9.67
N ILE A 281 13.26 -1.72 9.53
CA ILE A 281 14.49 -1.75 10.31
C ILE A 281 14.70 -0.40 10.97
N VAL A 282 15.20 -0.43 12.22
CA VAL A 282 15.71 0.75 12.91
C VAL A 282 17.16 0.50 13.26
N THR A 283 18.06 1.40 12.86
CA THR A 283 19.47 1.32 13.25
C THR A 283 19.70 2.00 14.59
N GLY A 284 20.78 1.64 15.29
CA GLY A 284 21.16 2.28 16.54
C GLY A 284 22.65 2.16 16.84
N SER A 285 23.14 3.01 17.73
CA SER A 285 24.54 3.01 18.18
C SER A 285 24.89 1.85 19.09
N SER A 286 23.93 1.35 19.88
CA SER A 286 24.12 0.22 20.79
C SER A 286 22.87 -0.64 20.87
N LYS A 287 23.03 -1.87 21.36
CA LYS A 287 21.92 -2.78 21.62
C LYS A 287 21.00 -2.24 22.70
N GLU A 288 21.56 -1.66 23.75
CA GLU A 288 20.84 -1.12 24.90
C GLU A 288 19.92 0.04 24.48
N LEU A 289 20.38 0.93 23.59
CA LEU A 289 19.57 2.02 23.04
C LEU A 289 18.34 1.45 22.31
N LEU A 290 18.54 0.41 21.50
CA LEU A 290 17.46 -0.22 20.76
C LEU A 290 16.45 -0.91 21.67
N GLU A 291 16.92 -1.63 22.70
CA GLU A 291 16.07 -2.38 23.64
C GLU A 291 15.30 -1.48 24.61
N SER A 292 15.97 -0.48 25.19
CA SER A 292 15.43 0.32 26.30
C SER A 292 14.67 1.56 25.84
N GLU A 293 14.99 2.13 24.69
CA GLU A 293 14.37 3.38 24.22
C GLU A 293 13.58 3.19 22.93
N VAL A 294 14.21 2.64 21.88
CA VAL A 294 13.58 2.54 20.56
C VAL A 294 12.42 1.54 20.56
N LEU A 295 12.63 0.33 21.08
CA LEU A 295 11.62 -0.72 21.07
C LEU A 295 10.35 -0.31 21.85
N PRO A 296 10.43 0.27 23.07
CA PRO A 296 9.24 0.77 23.78
C PRO A 296 8.54 1.92 23.04
N LEU A 297 9.29 2.82 22.41
CA LEU A 297 8.70 3.87 21.58
C LEU A 297 7.90 3.28 20.42
N VAL A 298 8.47 2.32 19.68
CA VAL A 298 7.77 1.66 18.57
C VAL A 298 6.54 0.92 19.09
N GLN A 299 6.64 0.19 20.21
CA GLN A 299 5.50 -0.51 20.81
C GLN A 299 4.37 0.44 21.21
N SER A 300 4.68 1.57 21.86
CA SER A 300 3.68 2.57 22.24
C SER A 300 2.99 3.18 21.02
N PHE A 301 3.75 3.49 19.97
CA PHE A 301 3.24 3.98 18.70
C PHE A 301 2.28 2.98 18.04
N MET A 302 2.64 1.70 18.02
CA MET A 302 1.79 0.64 17.46
C MET A 302 0.52 0.43 18.29
N LYS A 303 0.63 0.45 19.61
CA LYS A 303 -0.49 0.22 20.53
C LYS A 303 -1.61 1.26 20.35
N GLU A 304 -1.28 2.53 20.14
CA GLU A 304 -2.26 3.59 19.84
C GLU A 304 -3.11 3.29 18.60
N ARG A 305 -2.60 2.48 17.67
CA ARG A 305 -3.24 2.10 16.39
C ARG A 305 -3.92 0.73 16.44
N GLY A 306 -3.87 0.05 17.59
CA GLY A 306 -4.33 -1.34 17.75
C GLY A 306 -3.35 -2.38 17.18
N LEU A 307 -2.10 -2.00 16.91
CA LEU A 307 -1.10 -2.89 16.33
C LEU A 307 -0.12 -3.42 17.38
N GLU A 308 0.45 -4.58 17.10
CA GLU A 308 1.44 -5.25 17.94
C GLU A 308 2.64 -5.70 17.10
N LEU A 309 3.84 -5.60 17.67
CA LEU A 309 5.04 -6.19 17.08
C LEU A 309 5.02 -7.71 17.24
N SER A 310 5.56 -8.41 16.25
CA SER A 310 5.77 -9.85 16.32
C SER A 310 7.04 -10.13 17.14
N LEU A 311 6.91 -10.43 18.43
CA LEU A 311 8.06 -10.71 19.31
C LEU A 311 8.95 -11.85 18.81
N GLU A 312 8.37 -12.86 18.15
CA GLU A 312 9.13 -14.00 17.58
C GLU A 312 10.04 -13.60 16.42
N LYS A 313 9.64 -12.58 15.67
CA LYS A 313 10.35 -12.08 14.48
C LYS A 313 11.17 -10.83 14.77
N THR A 314 10.80 -10.08 15.81
CA THR A 314 11.50 -8.87 16.21
C THR A 314 12.82 -9.28 16.84
N ARG A 315 13.93 -8.81 16.28
CA ARG A 315 15.28 -9.19 16.71
C ARG A 315 16.19 -8.00 16.66
N ILE A 316 17.18 -8.00 17.55
CA ILE A 316 18.26 -7.02 17.51
C ILE A 316 19.52 -7.77 17.12
N THR A 317 20.07 -7.40 15.98
CA THR A 317 21.22 -8.07 15.35
C THR A 317 22.36 -7.09 15.18
N HIS A 318 23.58 -7.60 15.30
CA HIS A 318 24.78 -6.86 14.97
C HIS A 318 25.05 -6.98 13.47
N ILE A 319 25.53 -5.89 12.84
CA ILE A 319 25.73 -5.84 11.39
C ILE A 319 26.74 -6.87 10.87
N GLU A 320 27.66 -7.33 11.72
CA GLU A 320 28.65 -8.35 11.37
C GLU A 320 28.11 -9.78 11.41
N ASP A 321 27.03 -10.04 12.15
CA ASP A 321 26.28 -11.30 12.08
C ASP A 321 25.43 -11.33 10.81
N GLY A 322 24.93 -10.16 10.44
CA GLY A 322 24.10 -9.92 9.26
C GLY A 322 22.63 -10.27 9.49
N PHE A 323 21.76 -9.64 8.69
CA PHE A 323 20.31 -9.84 8.77
C PHE A 323 19.68 -9.92 7.38
N ASP A 324 18.49 -10.51 7.31
CA ASP A 324 17.73 -10.62 6.07
C ASP A 324 16.65 -9.54 5.98
N PHE A 325 16.69 -8.69 4.96
CA PHE A 325 15.69 -7.66 4.69
C PHE A 325 15.31 -7.66 3.21
N LEU A 326 14.01 -7.74 2.91
CA LEU A 326 13.47 -7.75 1.54
C LEU A 326 14.12 -8.77 0.60
N GLY A 327 14.48 -9.94 1.14
CA GLY A 327 15.11 -11.03 0.39
C GLY A 327 16.61 -10.85 0.13
N GLN A 328 17.22 -9.78 0.66
CA GLN A 328 18.66 -9.55 0.67
C GLN A 328 19.22 -9.82 2.07
N ASN A 329 20.41 -10.39 2.13
CA ASN A 329 21.22 -10.47 3.33
C ASN A 329 22.17 -9.27 3.38
N VAL A 330 22.07 -8.48 4.44
CA VAL A 330 22.86 -7.28 4.69
C VAL A 330 23.86 -7.62 5.79
N ARG A 331 25.16 -7.64 5.45
CA ARG A 331 26.22 -8.02 6.39
C ARG A 331 27.51 -7.27 6.15
N LYS A 332 28.19 -6.89 7.23
CA LYS A 332 29.51 -6.26 7.18
C LYS A 332 30.61 -7.29 7.43
N TYR A 333 31.64 -7.24 6.60
CA TYR A 333 32.82 -8.10 6.66
C TYR A 333 34.06 -7.20 6.72
N ASP A 334 34.82 -7.27 7.80
CA ASP A 334 36.07 -6.50 7.99
C ASP A 334 35.92 -5.00 7.69
N GLY A 335 34.77 -4.43 8.06
CA GLY A 335 34.45 -3.03 7.83
C GLY A 335 33.78 -2.71 6.48
N VAL A 336 33.65 -3.67 5.56
CA VAL A 336 33.00 -3.52 4.26
C VAL A 336 31.59 -4.10 4.28
N LEU A 337 30.58 -3.28 3.95
CA LEU A 337 29.20 -3.72 3.86
C LEU A 337 28.93 -4.43 2.53
N LEU A 338 28.48 -5.68 2.58
CA LEU A 338 28.06 -6.45 1.42
C LEU A 338 26.57 -6.78 1.53
N ILE A 339 25.83 -6.47 0.46
CA ILE A 339 24.41 -6.81 0.32
C ILE A 339 24.29 -7.86 -0.79
N LYS A 340 23.85 -9.06 -0.43
CA LYS A 340 23.75 -10.20 -1.34
C LYS A 340 22.36 -10.83 -1.25
N PRO A 341 21.84 -11.49 -2.28
CA PRO A 341 20.58 -12.23 -2.16
C PRO A 341 20.65 -13.24 -1.00
N SER A 342 19.62 -13.29 -0.16
CA SER A 342 19.62 -14.21 0.98
C SER A 342 19.59 -15.66 0.52
N LYS A 343 20.14 -16.58 1.33
CA LYS A 343 20.13 -18.02 1.03
C LYS A 343 18.70 -18.54 0.79
N LYS A 344 17.72 -17.98 1.52
CA LYS A 344 16.30 -18.30 1.36
C LYS A 344 15.77 -17.87 0.00
N SER A 345 16.10 -16.66 -0.46
CA SER A 345 15.72 -16.16 -1.79
C SER A 345 16.31 -17.02 -2.90
N ILE A 346 17.61 -17.36 -2.81
CA ILE A 346 18.31 -18.22 -3.77
C ILE A 346 17.64 -19.60 -3.81
N LYS A 347 17.38 -20.22 -2.65
CA LYS A 347 16.71 -21.52 -2.56
C LYS A 347 15.30 -21.48 -3.15
N SER A 348 14.55 -20.40 -2.93
CA SER A 348 13.22 -20.22 -3.52
C SER A 348 13.27 -20.12 -5.04
N LEU A 349 14.21 -19.36 -5.60
CA LEU A 349 14.41 -19.26 -7.05
C LEU A 349 14.76 -20.62 -7.65
N LEU A 350 15.77 -21.31 -7.10
CA LEU A 350 16.18 -22.64 -7.57
C LEU A 350 15.06 -23.67 -7.42
N GLY A 351 14.24 -23.57 -6.37
CA GLY A 351 13.06 -24.39 -6.17
C GLY A 351 12.03 -24.21 -7.29
N LYS A 352 11.69 -22.97 -7.62
CA LYS A 352 10.76 -22.65 -8.72
C LYS A 352 11.25 -23.18 -10.07
N VAL A 353 12.52 -22.92 -10.39
CA VAL A 353 13.14 -23.43 -11.63
C VAL A 353 13.05 -24.96 -11.68
N ARG A 354 13.36 -25.64 -10.56
CA ARG A 354 13.27 -27.09 -10.47
C ARG A 354 11.85 -27.61 -10.64
N GLU A 355 10.85 -26.94 -10.09
CA GLU A 355 9.43 -27.30 -10.24
C GLU A 355 8.97 -27.16 -11.69
N ILE A 356 9.31 -26.06 -12.36
CA ILE A 356 8.99 -25.82 -13.77
C ILE A 356 9.58 -26.92 -14.65
N ILE A 357 10.88 -27.23 -14.48
CA ILE A 357 11.56 -28.29 -15.24
C ILE A 357 10.90 -29.66 -14.99
N LYS A 358 10.58 -29.97 -13.73
CA LYS A 358 9.96 -31.25 -13.37
C LYS A 358 8.53 -31.41 -13.89
N ALA A 359 7.77 -30.32 -14.00
CA ALA A 359 6.41 -30.33 -14.53
C ALA A 359 6.39 -30.49 -16.05
N ASN A 360 7.45 -30.07 -16.75
CA ASN A 360 7.51 -29.99 -18.21
C ASN A 360 8.55 -30.96 -18.81
N LYS A 361 8.62 -32.21 -18.32
CA LYS A 361 9.62 -33.21 -18.76
C LYS A 361 9.57 -33.54 -20.26
N THR A 362 8.40 -33.43 -20.87
CA THR A 362 8.14 -33.75 -22.28
C THR A 362 8.06 -32.51 -23.16
N ALA A 363 8.23 -31.31 -22.60
CA ALA A 363 8.20 -30.07 -23.36
C ALA A 363 9.46 -29.95 -24.23
N THR A 364 9.31 -29.30 -25.39
CA THR A 364 10.46 -28.95 -26.22
C THR A 364 11.36 -27.95 -25.50
N ALA A 365 12.65 -27.94 -25.83
CA ALA A 365 13.61 -27.00 -25.24
C ALA A 365 13.16 -25.54 -25.40
N GLY A 366 12.60 -25.18 -26.57
CA GLY A 366 12.08 -23.82 -26.83
C GLY A 366 10.94 -23.43 -25.89
N ASN A 367 9.97 -24.34 -25.68
CA ASN A 367 8.86 -24.08 -24.75
C ASN A 367 9.34 -24.01 -23.30
N LEU A 368 10.32 -24.82 -22.92
CA LEU A 368 10.89 -24.78 -21.57
C LEU A 368 11.65 -23.47 -21.32
N ILE A 369 12.41 -22.98 -22.30
CA ILE A 369 13.09 -21.67 -22.22
C ILE A 369 12.06 -20.55 -22.03
N LEU A 370 10.99 -20.54 -22.84
CA LEU A 370 9.91 -19.55 -22.73
C LEU A 370 9.20 -19.54 -21.36
N GLN A 371 9.16 -20.67 -20.66
CA GLN A 371 8.59 -20.73 -19.31
C GLN A 371 9.57 -20.31 -18.20
N LEU A 372 10.88 -20.32 -18.48
CA LEU A 372 11.94 -19.97 -17.53
C LEU A 372 12.39 -18.50 -17.64
N THR A 373 12.21 -17.88 -18.80
CA THR A 373 12.39 -16.44 -19.06
C THR A 373 11.14 -15.66 -18.68
#